data_AF-A0A6L9JEV7-F1
#
_entry.id   AF-A0A6L9JEV7-F1
#
_cell.length_a   1.000
_cell.length_b   1.000
_cell.length_c   1.000
_cell.angle_alpha   90.00
_cell.angle_beta   90.00
_cell.angle_gamma   90.00
#
_symmetry.space_group_name_H-M   'P 1'
#
loop_
_entity.id
_entity.type
_entity.pdbx_description
1 polymer ?
#
loop_
_entity_poly.entity_id
_entity_poly.type
_entity_poly.pdbx_seq_one_letter_code
_entity_poly.pdbx_strand_id
1 'polypeptide(L)'
;MVPLLREDPEFAQHYLHQAFIDMDEEGGQEAFLMALRHVVEARGGMAQVAEKAGISRETLYRTLSPKGNPTLKTLRSVVAATGFQFSHIATIA
;
A
#
# COMPACT_ATOMS: atom_id res chain seq x y z
N MET A 1 6.79 -8.49 10.15
CA MET A 1 6.73 -7.55 9.03
C MET A 1 6.15 -6.20 9.44
N VAL A 2 4.87 -6.09 9.81
CA VAL A 2 4.22 -4.79 10.18
C VAL A 2 4.93 -3.99 11.30
N PRO A 3 5.47 -4.60 12.37
CA PRO A 3 6.21 -3.83 13.39
C PRO A 3 7.43 -3.09 12.83
N LEU A 4 8.24 -3.77 12.00
CA LEU A 4 9.42 -3.18 11.36
C LEU A 4 9.06 -2.00 10.44
N LEU A 5 8.01 -2.16 9.64
CA LEU A 5 7.49 -1.11 8.74
C LEU A 5 6.95 0.13 9.51
N ARG A 6 6.57 -0.05 10.78
CA ARG A 6 6.08 1.05 11.62
C ARG A 6 7.25 1.83 12.23
N GLU A 7 8.30 1.12 12.64
CA GLU A 7 9.49 1.68 13.27
C GLU A 7 10.40 2.38 12.26
N ASP A 8 10.44 1.88 11.03
CA ASP A 8 11.28 2.41 9.95
C ASP A 8 10.44 2.79 8.70
N PRO A 9 10.08 4.08 8.56
CA PRO A 9 9.35 4.57 7.39
C PRO A 9 10.12 4.48 6.07
N GLU A 10 11.45 4.60 6.08
CA GLU A 10 12.27 4.47 4.88
C GLU A 10 12.24 3.02 4.40
N PHE A 11 12.39 2.07 5.32
CA PHE A 11 12.22 0.66 5.01
C PHE A 11 10.84 0.35 4.43
N ALA A 12 9.77 0.98 4.94
CA ALA A 12 8.43 0.80 4.38
C ALA A 12 8.30 1.32 2.95
N GLN A 13 9.00 2.39 2.58
CA GLN A 13 9.06 2.88 1.22
C GLN A 13 9.86 1.94 0.31
N HIS A 14 11.02 1.47 0.76
CA HIS A 14 11.82 0.48 0.02
C HIS A 14 11.06 -0.83 -0.20
N TYR A 15 10.37 -1.31 0.83
CA TYR A 15 9.54 -2.50 0.75
C TYR A 15 8.44 -2.38 -0.32
N LEU A 16 7.75 -1.24 -0.35
CA LEU A 16 6.71 -0.99 -1.35
C LEU A 16 7.29 -0.79 -2.77
N HIS A 17 8.48 -0.19 -2.88
CA HIS A 17 9.20 -0.04 -4.13
C HIS A 17 9.64 -1.38 -4.72
N GLN A 18 10.22 -2.27 -3.91
CA GLN A 18 10.59 -3.61 -4.37
C GLN A 18 9.36 -4.38 -4.87
N ALA A 19 8.26 -4.37 -4.11
CA ALA A 19 7.02 -5.00 -4.56
C ALA A 19 6.42 -4.37 -5.83
N PHE A 20 6.73 -3.10 -6.12
CA PHE A 20 6.31 -2.45 -7.36
C PHE A 20 7.18 -2.84 -8.56
N ILE A 21 8.49 -3.05 -8.37
CA ILE A 21 9.38 -3.59 -9.41
C ILE A 21 8.95 -5.02 -9.78
N ASP A 22 8.68 -5.85 -8.77
CA ASP A 22 8.31 -7.25 -8.96
C ASP A 22 6.88 -7.42 -9.50
N MET A 23 6.15 -6.32 -9.71
CA MET A 23 4.73 -6.34 -10.11
C MET A 23 4.51 -6.99 -11.49
N ASP A 24 5.51 -6.96 -12.36
CA ASP A 24 5.47 -7.55 -13.71
C ASP A 24 5.69 -9.09 -13.70
N GLU A 25 6.03 -9.67 -12.55
CA GLU A 25 6.19 -11.12 -12.39
C GLU A 25 4.83 -11.83 -12.17
N GLU A 26 4.83 -13.16 -12.30
CA GLU A 26 3.63 -13.96 -12.01
C GLU A 26 3.22 -13.80 -10.54
N GLY A 27 2.01 -13.29 -10.30
CA GLY A 27 1.53 -12.99 -8.95
C GLY A 27 2.03 -11.66 -8.37
N GLY A 28 2.78 -10.87 -9.15
CA GLY A 28 3.40 -9.61 -8.70
C GLY A 28 2.37 -8.55 -8.29
N GLN A 29 1.26 -8.44 -9.02
CA GLN A 29 0.18 -7.51 -8.68
C GLN A 29 -0.43 -7.84 -7.31
N GLU A 30 -0.69 -9.11 -7.03
CA GLU A 30 -1.22 -9.57 -5.75
C GLU A 30 -0.23 -9.30 -4.62
N ALA A 31 1.06 -9.59 -4.84
CA ALA A 31 2.12 -9.30 -3.90
C ALA A 31 2.22 -7.79 -3.59
N PHE A 32 2.12 -6.93 -4.60
CA PHE A 32 2.10 -5.48 -4.43
C PHE A 32 0.90 -5.01 -3.58
N LEU A 33 -0.32 -5.51 -3.83
CA LEU A 33 -1.50 -5.15 -3.04
C LEU A 33 -1.36 -5.59 -1.58
N MET A 34 -0.78 -6.78 -1.33
CA MET A 34 -0.47 -7.23 0.03
C MET A 34 0.63 -6.39 0.69
N ALA A 35 1.67 -6.00 -0.05
CA ALA A 35 2.73 -5.13 0.47
C ALA A 35 2.16 -3.77 0.89
N LEU A 36 1.32 -3.17 0.04
CA LEU A 36 0.61 -1.93 0.36
C LEU A 36 -0.28 -2.12 1.60
N ARG A 37 -0.95 -3.27 1.76
CA ARG A 37 -1.70 -3.58 2.98
C ARG A 37 -0.84 -3.58 4.23
N HIS A 38 0.35 -4.18 4.20
CA HIS A 38 1.26 -4.16 5.34
C HIS A 38 1.68 -2.73 5.70
N VAL A 39 1.94 -1.89 4.69
CA VAL A 39 2.23 -0.46 4.90
C VAL A 39 1.02 0.25 5.52
N VAL A 40 -0.20 0.02 5.03
CA VAL A 40 -1.42 0.56 5.62
C VAL A 40 -1.58 0.17 7.09
N GLU A 41 -1.33 -1.10 7.43
CA GLU A 41 -1.39 -1.61 8.81
C GLU A 41 -0.31 -0.99 9.71
N ALA A 42 0.87 -0.68 9.16
CA ALA A 42 1.95 -0.01 9.86
C ALA A 42 1.66 1.49 10.08
N ARG A 43 1.01 2.16 9.12
CA ARG A 43 0.84 3.63 9.04
C ARG A 43 -0.47 4.14 9.65
N GLY A 44 -0.93 3.51 10.73
CA GLY A 44 -2.14 3.91 11.48
C GLY A 44 -3.30 2.92 11.38
N GLY A 45 -3.13 1.85 10.62
CA GLY A 45 -4.10 0.77 10.54
C GLY A 45 -5.25 1.02 9.57
N MET A 46 -5.99 -0.04 9.28
CA MET A 46 -7.07 -0.03 8.26
C MET A 46 -8.16 1.00 8.55
N ALA A 47 -8.47 1.30 9.81
CA ALA A 47 -9.50 2.27 10.16
C ALA A 47 -9.10 3.70 9.78
N GLN A 48 -7.93 4.15 10.27
CA GLN A 48 -7.46 5.51 10.04
C GLN A 48 -7.13 5.76 8.56
N VAL A 49 -6.53 4.78 7.89
CA VAL A 49 -6.19 4.93 6.47
C VAL A 49 -7.44 4.94 5.58
N ALA A 50 -8.45 4.11 5.88
CA ALA A 50 -9.70 4.13 5.12
C ALA A 50 -10.40 5.49 5.21
N GLU A 51 -10.45 6.07 6.41
CA GLU A 51 -10.98 7.41 6.65
C GLU A 51 -10.22 8.47 5.82
N LYS A 52 -8.89 8.52 5.94
CA LYS A 52 -8.03 9.44 5.17
C LYS A 52 -8.15 9.25 3.66
N ALA A 53 -8.33 8.02 3.20
CA ALA A 53 -8.49 7.68 1.79
C ALA A 53 -9.92 7.92 1.25
N GLY A 54 -10.87 8.27 2.12
CA GLY A 54 -12.27 8.54 1.76
C GLY A 54 -13.07 7.29 1.36
N ILE A 55 -12.74 6.12 1.90
CA ILE A 55 -13.41 4.84 1.59
C ILE A 55 -13.78 4.08 2.87
N SER A 56 -14.69 3.11 2.76
CA SER A 56 -14.99 2.24 3.91
C SER A 56 -13.85 1.27 4.20
N ARG A 57 -13.73 0.82 5.46
CA ARG A 57 -12.77 -0.23 5.86
C ARG A 57 -12.95 -1.50 5.04
N GLU A 58 -14.20 -1.91 4.82
CA GLU A 58 -14.53 -3.08 4.00
C GLU A 58 -14.03 -2.91 2.55
N THR A 59 -14.23 -1.73 1.97
CA THR A 59 -13.71 -1.41 0.64
C THR A 59 -12.20 -1.50 0.62
N LEU A 60 -11.51 -0.93 1.63
CA LEU A 60 -10.05 -1.01 1.74
C LEU A 60 -9.56 -2.47 1.84
N TYR A 61 -10.21 -3.31 2.67
CA TYR A 61 -9.87 -4.74 2.76
C TYR A 61 -10.03 -5.47 1.43
N ARG A 62 -11.12 -5.21 0.69
CA ARG A 62 -11.36 -5.81 -0.64
C ARG A 62 -10.36 -5.29 -1.66
N THR A 63 -10.11 -3.98 -1.67
CA THR A 63 -9.16 -3.30 -2.54
C THR A 63 -7.75 -3.84 -2.41
N LEU A 64 -7.28 -4.09 -1.18
CA LEU A 64 -5.94 -4.60 -0.90
C LEU A 64 -5.90 -6.11 -0.66
N SER A 65 -6.86 -6.85 -1.20
CA SER A 65 -6.84 -8.31 -1.20
C SER A 65 -6.05 -8.83 -2.41
N PRO A 66 -5.63 -10.11 -2.41
CA PRO A 66 -5.02 -10.72 -3.60
C PRO A 66 -5.92 -10.71 -4.84
N LYS A 67 -7.24 -10.56 -4.70
CA LYS A 67 -8.16 -10.43 -5.84
C LYS A 67 -8.61 -8.99 -6.09
N GLY A 68 -7.95 -8.03 -5.44
CA GLY A 68 -8.27 -6.63 -5.56
C GLY A 68 -7.98 -6.12 -6.97
N ASN A 69 -8.86 -5.26 -7.48
CA ASN A 69 -8.64 -4.55 -8.73
C ASN A 69 -8.95 -3.05 -8.53
N PRO A 70 -8.13 -2.33 -7.75
CA PRO A 70 -8.35 -0.92 -7.52
C PRO A 70 -8.20 -0.11 -8.80
N THR A 71 -9.06 0.89 -8.97
CA THR A 71 -8.77 1.95 -9.93
C THR A 71 -7.50 2.69 -9.52
N LEU A 72 -6.79 3.30 -10.49
CA LEU A 72 -5.64 4.15 -10.19
C LEU A 72 -6.00 5.28 -9.19
N LYS A 73 -7.22 5.82 -9.26
CA LYS A 73 -7.72 6.83 -8.31
C LYS A 73 -7.73 6.29 -6.88
N THR A 74 -8.24 5.08 -6.68
CA THR A 74 -8.29 4.41 -5.37
C THR A 74 -6.89 4.10 -4.86
N LEU A 75 -6.02 3.58 -5.73
CA LEU A 75 -4.66 3.22 -5.35
C LEU A 75 -3.87 4.47 -4.90
N ARG A 76 -3.99 5.58 -5.64
CA ARG A 76 -3.40 6.86 -5.28
C ARG A 76 -3.93 7.41 -3.95
N SER A 77 -5.24 7.33 -3.69
CA SER A 77 -5.80 7.84 -2.43
C SER A 77 -5.35 7.03 -1.23
N VAL A 78 -5.27 5.70 -1.37
CA VAL A 78 -4.77 4.81 -0.32
C VAL A 78 -3.28 5.07 -0.02
N VAL A 79 -2.43 5.19 -1.04
CA VAL A 79 -1.01 5.51 -0.85
C VAL A 79 -0.82 6.88 -0.20
N ALA A 80 -1.55 7.90 -0.66
CA ALA A 80 -1.49 9.22 -0.03
C ALA A 80 -1.91 9.19 1.45
N ALA A 81 -2.90 8.36 1.80
CA ALA A 81 -3.39 8.21 3.17
C ALA A 81 -2.37 7.56 4.13
N THR A 82 -1.36 6.84 3.63
CA THR A 82 -0.24 6.31 4.45
C THR A 82 0.86 7.36 4.68
N GLY A 83 0.78 8.50 4.01
CA GLY A 83 1.78 9.58 4.02
C GLY A 83 2.85 9.43 2.94
N PHE A 84 2.70 8.48 2.01
CA PHE A 84 3.62 8.29 0.89
C PHE A 84 3.08 8.92 -0.40
N GLN A 85 3.97 9.19 -1.35
CA GLN A 85 3.60 9.68 -2.67
C GLN A 85 3.61 8.55 -3.69
N PHE A 86 2.52 8.42 -4.45
CA PHE A 86 2.36 7.35 -5.44
C PHE A 86 3.48 7.32 -6.48
N SER A 87 3.94 8.48 -6.95
CA SER A 87 5.05 8.59 -7.91
C SER A 87 6.37 8.05 -7.35
N HIS A 88 6.62 8.20 -6.05
CA HIS A 88 7.86 7.75 -5.41
C HIS A 88 7.91 6.24 -5.18
N ILE A 89 6.81 5.52 -5.45
CA ILE A 89 6.85 4.06 -5.44
C ILE A 89 7.70 3.55 -6.61
N ALA A 90 7.69 4.25 -7.74
CA ALA A 90 8.46 3.86 -8.93
C ALA A 90 9.94 4.30 -8.87
N THR A 91 10.28 5.29 -8.07
CA THR A 91 11.64 5.83 -7.96
C THR A 91 12.02 6.05 -6.50
N ILE A 92 13.10 5.40 -6.04
CA ILE A 92 13.72 5.77 -4.78
C ILE A 92 14.45 7.11 -4.99
N ALA A 93 14.13 8.11 -4.17
CA ALA A 93 14.84 9.39 -4.11
C ALA A 93 15.76 9.39 -2.89
#